data_AF-A0A925Z6J2-F1
#
_entry.id   AF-A0A925Z6J2-F1
#
_cell.length_a   1.000
_cell.length_b   1.000
_cell.length_c   1.000
_cell.angle_alpha   90.00
_cell.angle_beta   90.00
_cell.angle_gamma   90.00
#
_symmetry.space_group_name_H-M   'P 1'
#
loop_
_entity.id
_entity.type
_entity.pdbx_description
1 polymer ?
#
loop_
_entity_poly.entity_id
_entity_poly.type
_entity_poly.pdbx_seq_one_letter_code
_entity_poly.pdbx_strand_id
1 'polypeptide(L)'
;MTATQITLVKSSWKMVAADADAAGALFYNRLFDIAPELKPMFKADITEQSKKLMYMIGYVINKLDKLDDVIGEVAAMAKRHAGYGVRDEHYTIVGSALLWTLEKGLAEHWTEEVKTAWITCYTLLSSSMIQAAKAA
;
A
#
# COMPACT_ATOMS: atom_id res chain seq x y z
N MET A 1 13.98 -8.10 -0.38
CA MET A 1 12.95 -9.16 -0.25
C MET A 1 13.49 -10.44 -0.86
N THR A 2 13.13 -11.61 -0.32
CA THR A 2 13.47 -12.91 -0.93
C THR A 2 12.44 -13.32 -2.00
N ALA A 3 12.79 -14.26 -2.88
CA ALA A 3 11.86 -14.81 -3.87
C ALA A 3 10.60 -15.39 -3.20
N THR A 4 10.75 -16.08 -2.07
CA THR A 4 9.63 -16.60 -1.28
C THR A 4 8.71 -15.48 -0.78
N GLN A 5 9.27 -14.40 -0.23
CA GLN A 5 8.46 -13.25 0.22
C GLN A 5 7.70 -12.59 -0.93
N ILE A 6 8.32 -12.46 -2.10
CA ILE A 6 7.65 -11.93 -3.29
C ILE A 6 6.47 -12.82 -3.69
N THR A 7 6.66 -14.14 -3.71
CA THR A 7 5.59 -15.10 -4.00
C THR A 7 4.44 -14.98 -3.00
N LEU A 8 4.74 -14.93 -1.70
CA LEU A 8 3.72 -14.78 -0.65
C LEU A 8 2.91 -13.49 -0.80
N VAL A 9 3.57 -12.36 -1.07
CA VAL A 9 2.88 -11.08 -1.28
C VAL A 9 2.02 -11.14 -2.55
N LYS A 10 2.57 -11.64 -3.66
CA LYS A 10 1.82 -11.74 -4.93
C LYS A 10 0.62 -12.69 -4.83
N SER A 11 0.75 -13.84 -4.19
CA SER A 11 -0.34 -14.82 -4.07
C SER A 11 -1.43 -14.33 -3.13
N SER A 12 -1.07 -13.83 -1.95
CA SER A 12 -2.04 -13.31 -0.98
C SER A 12 -2.72 -12.03 -1.48
N TRP A 13 -2.02 -11.16 -2.20
CA TRP A 13 -2.65 -10.00 -2.82
C TRP A 13 -3.76 -10.38 -3.79
N LYS A 14 -3.57 -11.43 -4.61
CA LYS A 14 -4.62 -11.89 -5.54
C LYS A 14 -5.90 -12.29 -4.82
N MET A 15 -5.80 -12.82 -3.61
CA MET A 15 -6.97 -13.21 -2.81
C MET A 15 -7.74 -11.99 -2.33
N VAL A 16 -7.04 -10.97 -1.82
CA VAL A 16 -7.64 -9.71 -1.37
C VAL A 16 -8.19 -8.90 -2.55
N ALA A 17 -7.46 -8.85 -3.66
CA ALA A 17 -7.84 -8.10 -4.85
C ALA A 17 -9.01 -8.73 -5.63
N ALA A 18 -9.43 -9.96 -5.30
CA ALA A 18 -10.61 -10.58 -5.88
C ALA A 18 -11.90 -9.78 -5.57
N ASP A 19 -11.93 -9.10 -4.41
CA ASP A 19 -12.95 -8.11 -4.04
C ASP A 19 -12.28 -6.78 -3.67
N ALA A 20 -11.74 -6.11 -4.69
CA ALA A 20 -11.03 -4.84 -4.53
C ALA A 20 -11.91 -3.73 -3.95
N ASP A 21 -13.22 -3.74 -4.24
CA ASP A 21 -14.15 -2.74 -3.71
C ASP A 21 -14.31 -2.91 -2.19
N ALA A 22 -14.53 -4.14 -1.71
CA ALA A 22 -14.60 -4.41 -0.27
C ALA A 22 -13.26 -4.14 0.43
N ALA A 23 -12.14 -4.57 -0.15
CA ALA A 23 -10.81 -4.34 0.41
C ALA A 23 -10.47 -2.83 0.52
N GLY A 24 -10.79 -2.06 -0.52
CA GLY A 24 -10.60 -0.61 -0.52
C GLY A 24 -11.47 0.11 0.52
N ALA A 25 -12.74 -0.31 0.65
CA ALA A 25 -13.63 0.22 1.69
C ALA A 25 -13.12 -0.09 3.10
N LEU A 26 -12.68 -1.33 3.36
CA LEU A 26 -12.05 -1.72 4.63
C LEU A 26 -10.84 -0.86 4.95
N PHE A 27 -9.97 -0.62 3.96
CA PHE A 27 -8.79 0.23 4.11
C PHE A 27 -9.15 1.66 4.50
N TYR A 28 -10.03 2.32 3.75
CA TYR A 28 -10.33 3.74 4.02
C TYR A 28 -11.14 3.94 5.29
N ASN A 29 -12.06 3.01 5.61
CA ASN A 29 -12.74 3.02 6.90
C ASN A 29 -11.73 2.91 8.05
N ARG A 30 -10.77 1.98 7.95
CA ARG A 30 -9.75 1.83 9.00
C ARG A 30 -8.81 3.03 9.06
N LEU A 31 -8.39 3.57 7.92
CA LEU A 31 -7.50 4.73 7.85
C LEU A 31 -8.12 5.95 8.56
N PHE A 32 -9.39 6.24 8.29
CA PHE A 32 -10.06 7.40 8.89
C PHE A 32 -10.57 7.17 10.31
N ASP A 33 -10.71 5.91 10.73
CA ASP A 33 -10.94 5.55 12.13
C ASP A 33 -9.71 5.83 13.00
N ILE A 34 -8.51 5.47 12.53
CA ILE A 34 -7.26 5.67 13.29
C ILE A 34 -6.62 7.04 13.09
N ALA A 35 -6.94 7.74 12.00
CA ALA A 35 -6.36 9.03 11.63
C ALA A 35 -7.38 9.90 10.86
N PRO A 36 -8.45 10.36 11.53
CA PRO A 36 -9.51 11.16 10.90
C PRO A 36 -8.99 12.47 10.27
N GLU A 37 -7.88 13.00 10.77
CA GLU A 37 -7.20 14.19 10.26
C GLU A 37 -6.62 14.02 8.84
N LEU A 38 -6.46 12.78 8.35
CA LEU A 38 -6.03 12.52 6.99
C LEU A 38 -7.17 12.65 5.97
N LYS A 39 -8.43 12.58 6.41
CA LYS A 39 -9.61 12.62 5.53
C LYS A 39 -9.61 13.84 4.56
N PRO A 40 -9.29 15.08 4.99
CA PRO A 40 -9.24 16.23 4.09
C PRO A 40 -8.16 16.14 2.99
N MET A 41 -7.14 15.28 3.14
CA MET A 41 -6.13 15.06 2.10
C MET A 41 -6.69 14.26 0.91
N PHE A 42 -7.77 13.50 1.12
CA PHE A 42 -8.44 12.70 0.08
C PHE A 42 -9.65 13.47 -0.47
N LYS A 43 -9.42 14.32 -1.47
CA LYS A 43 -10.44 15.21 -2.04
C LYS A 43 -11.41 14.53 -3.02
N ALA A 44 -11.05 13.37 -3.53
CA ALA A 44 -11.86 12.62 -4.47
C ALA A 44 -12.97 11.82 -3.76
N ASP A 45 -13.97 11.38 -4.53
CA ASP A 45 -14.91 10.36 -4.05
C ASP A 45 -14.14 9.14 -3.52
N ILE A 46 -14.54 8.66 -2.34
CA ILE A 46 -13.78 7.64 -1.62
C ILE A 46 -13.85 6.28 -2.32
N THR A 47 -14.93 6.01 -3.05
CA THR A 47 -15.09 4.77 -3.82
C THR A 47 -14.12 4.76 -5.00
N GLU A 48 -14.06 5.86 -5.74
CA GLU A 48 -13.11 6.00 -6.85
C GLU A 48 -11.66 6.05 -6.36
N GLN A 49 -11.43 6.66 -5.21
CA GLN A 49 -10.12 6.68 -4.57
C GLN A 49 -9.69 5.27 -4.09
N SER A 50 -10.63 4.45 -3.60
CA SER A 50 -10.43 3.04 -3.24
C SER A 50 -9.96 2.21 -4.44
N LYS A 51 -10.66 2.32 -5.57
CA LYS A 51 -10.28 1.62 -6.81
C LYS A 51 -8.88 2.00 -7.28
N LYS A 52 -8.57 3.30 -7.26
CA LYS A 52 -7.23 3.79 -7.61
C LYS A 52 -6.14 3.23 -6.70
N LEU A 53 -6.39 3.20 -5.39
CA LEU A 53 -5.44 2.65 -4.43
C LEU A 53 -5.19 1.16 -4.69
N MET A 54 -6.25 0.35 -4.81
CA MET A 54 -6.11 -1.09 -5.05
C MET A 54 -5.39 -1.37 -6.38
N TYR A 55 -5.73 -0.63 -7.44
CA TYR A 55 -5.04 -0.74 -8.72
C TYR A 55 -3.54 -0.44 -8.59
N MET A 56 -3.17 0.67 -7.94
CA MET A 56 -1.77 1.07 -7.81
C MET A 56 -0.96 0.12 -6.94
N ILE A 57 -1.53 -0.38 -5.83
CA ILE A 57 -0.89 -1.40 -5.00
C ILE A 57 -0.66 -2.68 -5.81
N GLY A 58 -1.69 -3.14 -6.54
CA GLY A 58 -1.58 -4.33 -7.37
C GLY A 58 -0.56 -4.18 -8.50
N TYR A 59 -0.48 -3.01 -9.12
CA TYR A 59 0.53 -2.70 -10.13
C TYR A 59 1.95 -2.86 -9.58
N VAL A 60 2.24 -2.25 -8.42
CA VAL A 60 3.56 -2.35 -7.78
C VAL A 60 3.86 -3.78 -7.34
N ILE A 61 2.88 -4.49 -6.76
CA ILE A 61 3.04 -5.88 -6.33
C ILE A 61 3.41 -6.80 -7.50
N ASN A 62 2.73 -6.62 -8.65
CA ASN A 62 3.02 -7.40 -9.85
C ASN A 62 4.45 -7.20 -10.36
N LYS A 63 5.09 -6.09 -9.99
CA LYS A 63 6.44 -5.69 -10.40
C LYS A 63 7.51 -5.86 -9.30
N LEU A 64 7.20 -6.51 -8.17
CA LEU A 64 8.15 -6.67 -7.05
C LEU A 64 9.44 -7.43 -7.39
N ASP A 65 9.42 -8.28 -8.40
CA ASP A 65 10.56 -9.01 -8.95
C ASP A 65 11.30 -8.24 -10.06
N LYS A 66 10.80 -7.06 -10.42
CA LYS A 66 11.31 -6.16 -11.46
C LYS A 66 11.24 -4.70 -11.00
N LEU A 67 11.66 -4.44 -9.76
CA LEU A 67 11.53 -3.12 -9.16
C LEU A 67 12.31 -2.04 -9.93
N ASP A 68 13.40 -2.41 -10.59
CA ASP A 68 14.17 -1.52 -11.46
C ASP A 68 13.32 -0.96 -12.62
N ASP A 69 12.35 -1.73 -13.13
CA ASP A 69 11.45 -1.30 -14.21
C ASP A 69 10.50 -0.17 -13.78
N VAL A 70 10.18 -0.09 -12.48
CA VAL A 70 9.18 0.84 -11.93
C VAL A 70 9.78 1.98 -11.12
N ILE A 71 11.12 2.06 -11.03
CA ILE A 71 11.82 3.03 -10.19
C ILE A 71 11.47 4.49 -10.55
N GLY A 72 11.39 4.80 -11.85
CA GLY A 72 11.01 6.13 -12.33
C GLY A 72 9.56 6.49 -12.00
N GLU A 73 8.65 5.51 -12.04
CA GLU A 73 7.23 5.68 -11.72
C GLU A 73 7.04 5.89 -10.22
N VAL A 74 7.78 5.15 -9.38
CA VAL A 74 7.81 5.34 -7.93
C VAL A 74 8.36 6.71 -7.57
N ALA A 75 9.42 7.18 -8.23
CA ALA A 75 9.96 8.53 -8.01
C ALA A 75 8.95 9.63 -8.39
N ALA A 76 8.31 9.51 -9.55
CA ALA A 76 7.26 10.44 -9.97
C ALA A 76 6.07 10.42 -9.00
N MET A 77 5.71 9.24 -8.48
CA MET A 77 4.66 9.09 -7.47
C MET A 77 5.05 9.77 -6.15
N ALA A 78 6.28 9.59 -5.69
CA ALA A 78 6.81 10.22 -4.48
C ALA A 78 6.75 11.74 -4.56
N LYS A 79 7.15 12.33 -5.69
CA LYS A 79 7.06 13.77 -5.93
C LYS A 79 5.62 14.29 -5.84
N ARG A 80 4.65 13.55 -6.41
CA ARG A 80 3.22 13.92 -6.27
C ARG A 80 2.76 13.85 -4.81
N HIS A 81 3.15 12.82 -4.07
CA HIS A 81 2.79 12.67 -2.65
C HIS A 81 3.37 13.81 -1.80
N ALA A 82 4.62 14.20 -2.04
CA ALA A 82 5.22 15.39 -1.42
C ALA A 82 4.41 16.66 -1.75
N GLY A 83 4.03 16.85 -3.03
CA GLY A 83 3.17 17.96 -3.46
C GLY A 83 1.78 17.98 -2.82
N TYR A 84 1.26 16.82 -2.38
CA TYR A 84 0.02 16.72 -1.62
C TYR A 84 0.18 17.00 -0.13
N GLY A 85 1.40 17.25 0.35
CA GLY A 85 1.72 17.46 1.77
C GLY A 85 1.84 16.16 2.57
N VAL A 86 2.11 15.03 1.91
CA VAL A 86 2.38 13.76 2.61
C VAL A 86 3.70 13.86 3.38
N ARG A 87 3.66 13.48 4.66
CA ARG A 87 4.81 13.45 5.57
C ARG A 87 5.21 12.01 5.88
N ASP A 88 6.42 11.80 6.37
CA ASP A 88 6.97 10.48 6.75
C ASP A 88 6.02 9.72 7.69
N GLU A 89 5.43 10.41 8.68
CA GLU A 89 4.46 9.84 9.65
C GLU A 89 3.21 9.26 8.98
N HIS A 90 2.76 9.82 7.86
CA HIS A 90 1.57 9.33 7.16
C HIS A 90 1.81 7.94 6.57
N TYR A 91 3.04 7.59 6.18
CA TYR A 91 3.35 6.24 5.70
C TYR A 91 3.16 5.22 6.83
N THR A 92 3.57 5.53 8.06
CA THR A 92 3.34 4.62 9.19
C THR A 92 1.85 4.34 9.41
N ILE A 93 1.01 5.37 9.35
CA ILE A 93 -0.44 5.26 9.51
C ILE A 93 -1.06 4.44 8.37
N VAL A 94 -0.70 4.76 7.12
CA VAL A 94 -1.17 4.04 5.93
C VAL A 94 -0.75 2.57 5.97
N GLY A 95 0.48 2.28 6.39
CA GLY A 95 0.98 0.91 6.54
C GLY A 95 0.18 0.13 7.57
N SER A 96 -0.15 0.74 8.71
CA SER A 96 -0.99 0.13 9.74
C SER A 96 -2.39 -0.21 9.21
N ALA A 97 -3.04 0.73 8.52
CA ALA A 97 -4.34 0.50 7.91
C ALA A 97 -4.29 -0.61 6.84
N LEU A 98 -3.28 -0.60 5.98
CA LEU A 98 -3.11 -1.62 4.93
C LEU A 98 -2.88 -3.02 5.50
N LEU A 99 -1.98 -3.17 6.46
CA LEU A 99 -1.71 -4.47 7.09
C LEU A 99 -2.94 -5.02 7.81
N TRP A 100 -3.70 -4.15 8.48
CA TRP A 100 -4.97 -4.53 9.08
C TRP A 100 -6.00 -4.98 8.04
N THR A 101 -6.11 -4.28 6.90
CA THR A 101 -7.00 -4.67 5.79
C THR A 101 -6.61 -6.03 5.23
N LEU A 102 -5.32 -6.28 5.04
CA LEU A 102 -4.81 -7.57 4.57
C LEU A 102 -5.11 -8.69 5.55
N GLU A 103 -4.92 -8.46 6.86
CA GLU A 103 -5.28 -9.41 7.91
C GLU A 103 -6.76 -9.77 7.86
N LYS A 104 -7.66 -8.77 7.72
CA LYS A 104 -9.10 -9.03 7.63
C LYS A 104 -9.51 -9.71 6.33
N GLY A 105 -8.92 -9.31 5.20
CA GLY A 105 -9.23 -9.88 3.89
C GLY A 105 -8.70 -11.30 3.69
N LEU A 106 -7.59 -11.64 4.34
CA LEU A 106 -6.96 -12.97 4.22
C LEU A 106 -7.45 -13.96 5.28
N ALA A 107 -7.96 -13.48 6.42
CA ALA A 107 -8.46 -14.32 7.51
C ALA A 107 -7.46 -15.44 7.87
N GLU A 108 -7.85 -16.71 7.70
CA GLU A 108 -6.99 -17.87 8.01
C GLU A 108 -5.70 -17.94 7.17
N HIS A 109 -5.65 -17.26 6.02
CA HIS A 109 -4.46 -17.17 5.17
C HIS A 109 -3.46 -16.10 5.63
N TRP A 110 -3.79 -15.30 6.65
CA TRP A 110 -2.87 -14.34 7.26
C TRP A 110 -1.91 -15.02 8.25
N THR A 111 -0.98 -15.82 7.72
CA THR A 111 0.05 -16.48 8.52
C THR A 111 1.17 -15.52 8.92
N GLU A 112 1.98 -15.86 9.92
CA GLU A 112 3.14 -15.04 10.32
C GLU A 112 4.15 -14.84 9.17
N GLU A 113 4.27 -15.80 8.26
CA GLU A 113 5.12 -15.70 7.07
C GLU A 113 4.58 -14.66 6.08
N VAL A 114 3.26 -14.68 5.82
CA VAL A 114 2.58 -13.72 4.96
C VAL A 114 2.68 -12.33 5.56
N LYS A 115 2.39 -12.18 6.85
CA LYS A 115 2.54 -10.92 7.60
C LYS A 115 3.96 -10.37 7.51
N THR A 116 4.97 -11.20 7.76
CA THR A 116 6.38 -10.80 7.67
C THR A 116 6.76 -10.35 6.25
N ALA A 117 6.28 -11.08 5.24
CA ALA A 117 6.50 -10.72 3.84
C ALA A 117 5.87 -9.36 3.48
N TRP A 118 4.66 -9.10 3.96
CA TRP A 118 3.97 -7.82 3.75
C TRP A 118 4.60 -6.65 4.50
N ILE A 119 5.02 -6.84 5.75
CA ILE A 119 5.77 -5.82 6.50
C ILE A 119 7.06 -5.47 5.74
N THR A 120 7.80 -6.48 5.28
CA THR A 120 9.03 -6.27 4.50
C THR A 120 8.74 -5.51 3.21
N CYS A 121 7.70 -5.91 2.48
CA CYS A 121 7.28 -5.27 1.23
C CYS A 121 6.88 -3.81 1.44
N TYR A 122 6.00 -3.56 2.41
CA TYR A 122 5.54 -2.21 2.70
C TYR A 122 6.68 -1.29 3.14
N THR A 123 7.57 -1.79 4.01
CA THR A 123 8.74 -1.05 4.48
C THR A 123 9.66 -0.66 3.33
N LEU A 124 9.91 -1.58 2.39
CA LEU A 124 10.74 -1.32 1.21
C LEU A 124 10.12 -0.21 0.33
N LEU A 125 8.82 -0.32 0.03
CA LEU A 125 8.13 0.63 -0.85
C LEU A 125 8.01 2.02 -0.22
N SER A 126 7.56 2.09 1.04
CA SER A 126 7.42 3.35 1.77
C SER A 126 8.76 4.04 1.95
N SER A 127 9.82 3.31 2.31
CA SER A 127 11.18 3.88 2.42
C SER A 127 11.69 4.42 1.08
N SER A 128 11.39 3.75 -0.03
CA SER A 128 11.76 4.22 -1.36
C SER A 128 11.02 5.50 -1.74
N MET A 129 9.72 5.58 -1.43
CA MET A 129 8.93 6.80 -1.64
C MET A 129 9.40 7.97 -0.78
N ILE A 130 9.69 7.73 0.50
CA ILE A 130 10.21 8.76 1.42
C ILE A 130 11.56 9.29 0.91
N GLN A 131 12.48 8.41 0.50
CA GLN A 131 13.77 8.82 -0.03
C GLN A 131 13.63 9.62 -1.34
N ALA A 132 12.82 9.14 -2.27
CA ALA A 132 12.59 9.82 -3.54
C ALA A 132 11.91 11.19 -3.35
N ALA A 133 11.03 11.34 -2.37
CA ALA A 133 10.40 12.62 -2.04
C ALA A 133 11.39 13.64 -1.47
N LYS A 134 12.39 13.19 -0.69
CA LYS A 134 13.43 14.07 -0.12
C LYS A 134 14.49 14.51 -1.13
N ALA A 135 14.66 13.74 -2.21
CA ALA A 135 15.61 14.02 -3.28
C ALA A 135 15.04 14.92 -4.41
N ALA A 136 13.75 15.25 -4.35
CA ALA A 136 13.01 15.99 -5.37
C ALA A 136 12.87 17.48 -5.03
#